data_AF-A0A2W0B4T7-F1
#
_entry.id   AF-A0A2W0B4T7-F1
#
_cell.length_a   1.000
_cell.length_b   1.000
_cell.length_c   1.000
_cell.angle_alpha   90.00
_cell.angle_beta   90.00
_cell.angle_gamma   90.00
#
_symmetry.space_group_name_H-M   'P 1'
#
loop_
_entity.id
_entity.type
_entity.pdbx_description
1 polymer ?
#
loop_
_entity_poly.entity_id
_entity_poly.type
_entity_poly.pdbx_seq_one_letter_code
_entity_poly.pdbx_strand_id
1 'polypeptide(L)'
;KGWRDWIATLKQVDPKYRDQYQIAAMVMKAHEDKTYRGAGAASLTIPWGEETDADQPSVGGYHLVWARDLYEVATAFYAMGDKEAADRALSYLFNVQQKSDGSFPQNSWLDGRPFWGSLQMDEVSYPLILAWQLGRTDSQTYEKHVKPAANFIVKNGPASPQERWEEQSGYSPSTIAAEIAGLICASRIAQMNHDDDAHAQWLSIAD
;
A
#
# COMPACT_ATOMS: atom_id res chain seq x y z
N LYS A 1 -22.91 9.92 8.49
CA LYS A 1 -22.56 11.18 7.80
C LYS A 1 -22.64 10.93 6.30
N GLY A 2 -23.18 11.86 5.52
CA GLY A 2 -23.27 11.75 4.06
C GLY A 2 -22.02 12.28 3.36
N TRP A 3 -21.97 12.18 2.02
CA TRP A 3 -20.85 12.67 1.21
C TRP A 3 -20.51 14.14 1.44
N ARG A 4 -21.53 15.01 1.54
CA ARG A 4 -21.32 16.45 1.78
C ARG A 4 -20.62 16.72 3.11
N ASP A 5 -21.02 16.01 4.16
CA ASP A 5 -20.43 16.16 5.49
C ASP A 5 -18.97 15.72 5.50
N TRP A 6 -18.64 14.64 4.78
CA TRP A 6 -17.27 14.13 4.68
C TRP A 6 -16.38 15.03 3.80
N ILE A 7 -16.86 15.49 2.64
CA ILE A 7 -16.10 16.44 1.81
C ILE A 7 -15.77 17.71 2.59
N ALA A 8 -16.69 18.18 3.44
CA ALA A 8 -16.47 19.37 4.25
C ALA A 8 -15.32 19.22 5.27
N THR A 9 -14.88 18.00 5.60
CA THR A 9 -13.72 17.77 6.47
C THR A 9 -12.39 17.73 5.71
N LEU A 10 -12.41 17.63 4.38
CA LEU A 10 -11.20 17.58 3.57
C LEU A 10 -10.58 18.97 3.40
N LYS A 11 -9.27 19.00 3.16
CA LYS A 11 -8.56 20.24 2.78
C LYS A 11 -9.18 20.83 1.51
N GLN A 12 -9.31 22.15 1.48
CA GLN A 12 -9.83 22.88 0.34
C GLN A 12 -8.76 23.07 -0.73
N VAL A 13 -9.19 23.07 -1.99
CA VAL A 13 -8.36 23.36 -3.16
C VAL A 13 -8.88 24.61 -3.87
N ASP A 14 -8.08 25.14 -4.80
CA ASP A 14 -8.51 26.24 -5.68
C ASP A 14 -9.88 25.91 -6.31
N PRO A 15 -10.86 26.84 -6.28
CA PRO A 15 -12.20 26.62 -6.83
C PRO A 15 -12.22 26.01 -8.23
N LYS A 16 -11.24 26.33 -9.10
CA LYS A 16 -11.20 25.79 -10.47
C LYS A 16 -10.94 24.28 -10.56
N TYR A 17 -10.40 23.67 -9.50
CA TYR A 17 -10.14 22.22 -9.41
C TYR A 17 -11.12 21.48 -8.49
N ARG A 18 -12.06 22.20 -7.86
CA ARG A 18 -12.90 21.67 -6.79
C ARG A 18 -13.69 20.45 -7.21
N ASP A 19 -14.34 20.50 -8.37
CA ASP A 19 -15.23 19.42 -8.81
C ASP A 19 -14.44 18.13 -9.08
N GLN A 20 -13.31 18.24 -9.77
CA GLN A 20 -12.41 17.10 -10.02
C GLN A 20 -11.82 16.53 -8.73
N TYR A 21 -11.40 17.39 -7.81
CA TYR A 21 -10.89 16.96 -6.51
C TYR A 21 -11.95 16.21 -5.70
N GLN A 22 -13.17 16.75 -5.64
CA GLN A 22 -14.27 16.15 -4.89
C GLN A 22 -14.70 14.81 -5.48
N ILE A 23 -14.84 14.70 -6.82
CA ILE A 23 -15.22 13.43 -7.43
C ILE A 23 -14.11 12.38 -7.25
N ALA A 24 -12.84 12.74 -7.44
CA ALA A 24 -11.72 11.81 -7.22
C ALA A 24 -11.68 11.31 -5.77
N ALA A 25 -11.85 12.21 -4.80
CA ALA A 25 -11.90 11.86 -3.38
C ALA A 25 -13.07 10.89 -3.07
N MET A 26 -14.27 11.18 -3.59
CA MET A 26 -15.43 10.31 -3.41
C MET A 26 -15.25 8.94 -4.07
N VAL A 27 -14.67 8.91 -5.27
CA VAL A 27 -14.38 7.67 -6.00
C VAL A 27 -13.43 6.80 -5.18
N MET A 28 -12.26 7.32 -4.77
CA MET A 28 -11.33 6.56 -3.92
C MET A 28 -11.98 6.09 -2.62
N LYS A 29 -12.77 6.95 -1.97
CA LYS A 29 -13.49 6.60 -0.74
C LYS A 29 -14.54 5.50 -0.94
N ALA A 30 -15.12 5.40 -2.13
CA ALA A 30 -16.07 4.35 -2.49
C ALA A 30 -15.41 2.99 -2.79
N HIS A 31 -14.09 2.95 -3.03
CA HIS A 31 -13.35 1.70 -3.26
C HIS A 31 -13.03 0.95 -1.95
N GLU A 32 -13.14 1.61 -0.79
CA GLU A 32 -12.97 0.96 0.53
C GLU A 32 -14.13 0.00 0.81
N ASP A 33 -13.80 -1.27 1.06
CA ASP A 33 -14.78 -2.27 1.48
C ASP A 33 -15.40 -1.93 2.84
N LYS A 34 -16.65 -2.38 3.03
CA LYS A 34 -17.44 -2.06 4.21
C LYS A 34 -17.33 -3.12 5.30
N THR A 35 -16.85 -4.32 4.97
CA THR A 35 -16.65 -5.45 5.89
C THR A 35 -15.21 -5.47 6.39
N TYR A 36 -14.26 -5.52 5.46
CA TYR A 36 -12.82 -5.43 5.65
C TYR A 36 -12.38 -3.96 5.52
N ARG A 37 -12.69 -3.16 6.55
CA ARG A 37 -12.36 -1.73 6.56
C ARG A 37 -10.86 -1.51 6.35
N GLY A 38 -10.51 -0.55 5.49
CA GLY A 38 -9.16 -0.31 5.01
C GLY A 38 -8.81 -1.02 3.70
N ALA A 39 -9.49 -2.11 3.32
CA ALA A 39 -9.28 -2.77 2.04
C ALA A 39 -9.85 -1.90 0.91
N GLY A 40 -8.99 -1.32 0.07
CA GLY A 40 -9.41 -0.58 -1.12
C GLY A 40 -9.14 -1.38 -2.37
N ALA A 41 -10.17 -1.63 -3.19
CA ALA A 41 -9.97 -2.23 -4.50
C ALA A 41 -9.21 -1.28 -5.44
N ALA A 42 -8.39 -1.80 -6.35
CA ALA A 42 -7.70 -0.97 -7.34
C ALA A 42 -8.69 -0.24 -8.27
N SER A 43 -9.73 -0.94 -8.72
CA SER A 43 -10.86 -0.34 -9.43
C SER A 43 -12.14 -1.18 -9.29
N LEU A 44 -13.29 -0.52 -9.22
CA LEU A 44 -14.60 -1.18 -9.28
C LEU A 44 -14.98 -1.53 -10.74
N THR A 45 -14.11 -2.25 -11.45
CA THR A 45 -14.30 -2.62 -12.86
C THR A 45 -13.68 -3.97 -13.21
N ILE A 46 -14.11 -4.52 -14.35
CA ILE A 46 -13.43 -5.59 -15.09
C ILE A 46 -13.03 -4.97 -16.45
N PRO A 47 -11.74 -4.75 -16.71
CA PRO A 47 -11.31 -4.18 -17.99
C PRO A 47 -11.64 -5.16 -19.13
N TRP A 48 -12.21 -4.63 -20.23
CA TRP A 48 -12.74 -5.44 -21.35
C TRP A 48 -13.75 -6.51 -20.90
N GLY A 49 -14.60 -6.16 -19.92
CA GLY A 49 -15.59 -7.06 -19.34
C GLY A 49 -16.63 -7.57 -20.33
N GLU A 50 -16.86 -6.86 -21.44
CA GLU A 50 -17.73 -7.30 -22.53
C GLU A 50 -17.21 -8.56 -23.26
N GLU A 51 -15.90 -8.82 -23.20
CA GLU A 51 -15.23 -10.00 -23.75
C GLU A 51 -14.80 -11.00 -22.66
N THR A 52 -15.22 -10.79 -21.40
CA THR A 52 -14.85 -11.65 -20.27
C THR A 52 -16.04 -12.51 -19.84
N ASP A 53 -15.87 -13.83 -19.87
CA ASP A 53 -16.92 -14.76 -19.46
C ASP A 53 -17.27 -14.62 -17.97
N ALA A 54 -18.54 -14.28 -17.70
CA ALA A 54 -19.04 -14.03 -16.35
C ALA A 54 -19.37 -15.31 -15.57
N ASP A 55 -19.29 -16.49 -16.20
CA ASP A 55 -19.55 -17.79 -15.57
C ASP A 55 -18.30 -18.41 -14.91
N GLN A 56 -17.16 -17.73 -15.01
CA GLN A 56 -15.90 -18.17 -14.40
C GLN A 56 -15.83 -17.75 -12.92
N PRO A 57 -15.50 -18.66 -11.99
CA PRO A 57 -15.61 -18.43 -10.55
C PRO A 57 -14.55 -17.47 -9.96
N SER A 58 -13.59 -16.99 -10.76
CA SER A 58 -12.39 -16.30 -10.28
C SER A 58 -11.97 -15.12 -11.17
N VAL A 59 -12.95 -14.39 -11.73
CA VAL A 59 -12.65 -13.14 -12.43
C VAL A 59 -12.37 -12.05 -11.39
N GLY A 60 -11.08 -11.78 -11.13
CA GLY A 60 -10.66 -10.73 -10.20
C GLY A 60 -10.77 -9.31 -10.79
N GLY A 61 -10.66 -9.18 -12.11
CA GLY A 61 -10.61 -7.88 -12.78
C GLY A 61 -9.64 -6.94 -12.06
N TYR A 62 -10.11 -5.73 -11.75
CA TYR A 62 -9.38 -4.78 -10.90
C TYR A 62 -10.01 -4.64 -9.51
N HIS A 63 -10.99 -5.47 -9.16
CA HIS A 63 -11.67 -5.43 -7.87
C HIS A 63 -10.98 -6.33 -6.81
N LEU A 64 -9.65 -6.40 -6.88
CA LEU A 64 -8.75 -6.97 -5.86
C LEU A 64 -7.97 -5.83 -5.20
N VAL A 65 -7.22 -6.15 -4.15
CA VAL A 65 -6.38 -5.20 -3.42
C VAL A 65 -4.92 -5.43 -3.79
N TRP A 66 -4.29 -4.40 -4.37
CA TRP A 66 -2.84 -4.29 -4.54
C TRP A 66 -2.28 -3.36 -3.47
N ALA A 67 -1.15 -3.70 -2.87
CA ALA A 67 -0.52 -2.83 -1.87
C ALA A 67 -0.02 -1.53 -2.52
N ARG A 68 0.42 -1.58 -3.78
CA ARG A 68 0.80 -0.41 -4.58
C ARG A 68 -0.37 0.56 -4.76
N ASP A 69 -1.49 0.09 -5.30
CA ASP A 69 -2.66 0.94 -5.56
C ASP A 69 -3.25 1.48 -4.24
N LEU A 70 -3.31 0.63 -3.20
CA LEU A 70 -3.78 1.06 -1.90
C LEU A 70 -2.84 2.08 -1.24
N TYR A 71 -1.53 2.00 -1.46
CA TYR A 71 -0.58 3.03 -1.06
C TYR A 71 -0.86 4.38 -1.72
N GLU A 72 -1.11 4.40 -3.04
CA GLU A 72 -1.44 5.64 -3.76
C GLU A 72 -2.75 6.27 -3.26
N VAL A 73 -3.76 5.44 -2.99
CA VAL A 73 -5.03 5.90 -2.40
C VAL A 73 -4.83 6.40 -0.96
N ALA A 74 -4.05 5.70 -0.15
CA ALA A 74 -3.78 6.08 1.24
C ALA A 74 -2.97 7.38 1.33
N THR A 75 -1.97 7.57 0.46
CA THR A 75 -1.21 8.83 0.42
C THR A 75 -2.07 10.00 -0.07
N ALA A 76 -3.01 9.75 -1.00
CA ALA A 76 -4.00 10.74 -1.39
C ALA A 76 -4.92 11.12 -0.21
N PHE A 77 -5.42 10.15 0.57
CA PHE A 77 -6.20 10.40 1.79
C PHE A 77 -5.41 11.23 2.81
N TYR A 78 -4.14 10.89 3.03
CA TYR A 78 -3.26 11.67 3.88
C TYR A 78 -3.12 13.12 3.40
N ALA A 79 -2.90 13.31 2.09
CA ALA A 79 -2.74 14.62 1.49
C ALA A 79 -4.01 15.49 1.66
N MET A 80 -5.20 14.91 1.44
CA MET A 80 -6.48 15.61 1.62
C MET A 80 -6.92 15.80 3.08
N GLY A 81 -6.20 15.20 4.04
CA GLY A 81 -6.47 15.33 5.47
C GLY A 81 -7.37 14.25 6.09
N ASP A 82 -7.80 13.24 5.32
CA ASP A 82 -8.48 12.06 5.86
C ASP A 82 -7.44 11.03 6.36
N LYS A 83 -6.69 11.40 7.40
CA LYS A 83 -5.66 10.54 7.99
C LYS A 83 -6.24 9.24 8.55
N GLU A 84 -7.49 9.25 8.99
CA GLU A 84 -8.19 8.06 9.49
C GLU A 84 -8.37 7.01 8.38
N ALA A 85 -8.71 7.43 7.15
CA ALA A 85 -8.80 6.50 6.02
C ALA A 85 -7.44 5.92 5.63
N ALA A 86 -6.40 6.74 5.60
CA ALA A 86 -5.04 6.28 5.33
C ALA A 86 -4.55 5.28 6.41
N ASP A 87 -4.84 5.53 7.68
CA ASP A 87 -4.47 4.64 8.78
C ASP A 87 -5.23 3.30 8.76
N ARG A 88 -6.51 3.31 8.37
CA ARG A 88 -7.24 2.06 8.13
C ARG A 88 -6.64 1.26 6.97
N ALA A 89 -6.25 1.91 5.88
CA ALA A 89 -5.60 1.25 4.75
C ALA A 89 -4.28 0.58 5.15
N LEU A 90 -3.42 1.29 5.89
CA LEU A 90 -2.20 0.69 6.43
C LEU A 90 -2.48 -0.46 7.42
N SER A 91 -3.50 -0.29 8.27
CA SER A 91 -3.90 -1.34 9.20
C SER A 91 -4.41 -2.59 8.48
N TYR A 92 -5.11 -2.45 7.35
CA TYR A 92 -5.48 -3.56 6.49
C TYR A 92 -4.24 -4.24 5.91
N LEU A 93 -3.32 -3.47 5.32
CA LEU A 93 -2.07 -4.01 4.76
C LEU A 93 -1.32 -4.86 5.79
N PHE A 94 -1.09 -4.33 6.99
CA PHE A 94 -0.34 -5.04 8.04
C PHE A 94 -1.06 -6.21 8.69
N ASN A 95 -2.37 -6.12 8.91
CA ASN A 95 -3.08 -7.13 9.70
C ASN A 95 -3.81 -8.19 8.86
N VAL A 96 -4.01 -7.92 7.57
CA VAL A 96 -4.80 -8.80 6.68
C VAL A 96 -3.98 -9.28 5.49
N GLN A 97 -3.24 -8.38 4.83
CA GLN A 97 -2.56 -8.73 3.56
C GLN A 97 -1.10 -9.17 3.76
N GLN A 98 -0.40 -8.64 4.76
CA GLN A 98 0.99 -8.98 5.04
C GLN A 98 1.13 -10.47 5.39
N LYS A 99 2.10 -11.13 4.76
CA LYS A 99 2.45 -12.52 5.02
C LYS A 99 3.34 -12.63 6.26
N SER A 100 3.41 -13.84 6.84
CA SER A 100 4.22 -14.12 8.03
C SER A 100 5.73 -13.92 7.85
N ASP A 101 6.23 -13.93 6.61
CA ASP A 101 7.62 -13.66 6.26
C ASP A 101 7.92 -12.15 6.10
N GLY A 102 6.93 -11.29 6.31
CA GLY A 102 7.03 -9.84 6.14
C GLY A 102 6.71 -9.32 4.74
N SER A 103 6.65 -10.21 3.74
CA SER A 103 6.29 -9.85 2.36
C SER A 103 4.79 -9.62 2.19
N PHE A 104 4.41 -9.18 0.99
CA PHE A 104 3.03 -9.02 0.56
C PHE A 104 2.80 -9.92 -0.67
N PRO A 105 1.59 -10.50 -0.83
CA PRO A 105 1.23 -11.12 -2.10
C PRO A 105 1.18 -10.06 -3.20
N GLN A 106 1.26 -10.48 -4.46
CA GLN A 106 1.06 -9.59 -5.60
C GLN A 106 -0.27 -8.80 -5.49
N ASN A 107 -1.33 -9.50 -5.11
CA ASN A 107 -2.62 -8.92 -4.76
C ASN A 107 -3.43 -9.93 -3.97
N SER A 108 -4.53 -9.47 -3.37
CA SER A 108 -5.44 -10.32 -2.61
C SER A 108 -6.89 -9.97 -2.85
N TRP A 109 -7.76 -10.94 -2.55
CA TRP A 109 -9.15 -10.64 -2.23
C TRP A 109 -9.24 -9.70 -1.01
N LEU A 110 -10.42 -9.12 -0.80
CA LEU A 110 -10.69 -8.21 0.32
C LEU A 110 -10.40 -8.86 1.68
N ASP A 111 -10.51 -10.18 1.81
CA ASP A 111 -10.23 -10.94 3.02
C ASP A 111 -8.75 -11.32 3.22
N GLY A 112 -7.86 -10.86 2.32
CA GLY A 112 -6.42 -11.11 2.38
C GLY A 112 -5.96 -12.39 1.69
N ARG A 113 -6.87 -13.25 1.19
CA ARG A 113 -6.48 -14.44 0.42
C ARG A 113 -5.74 -14.01 -0.86
N PRO A 114 -4.48 -14.45 -1.08
CA PRO A 114 -3.75 -14.13 -2.30
C PRO A 114 -4.49 -14.58 -3.54
N PHE A 115 -4.40 -13.79 -4.62
CA PHE A 115 -4.96 -14.16 -5.92
C PHE A 115 -3.83 -14.51 -6.91
N TRP A 116 -2.96 -13.56 -7.27
CA TRP A 116 -1.72 -13.86 -7.99
C TRP A 116 -0.52 -14.07 -7.05
N GLY A 117 0.44 -14.86 -7.50
CA GLY A 117 1.51 -15.41 -6.68
C GLY A 117 2.91 -14.86 -6.95
N SER A 118 3.05 -13.87 -7.83
CA SER A 118 4.36 -13.24 -8.04
C SER A 118 4.78 -12.38 -6.85
N LEU A 119 6.05 -12.00 -6.83
CA LEU A 119 6.62 -11.08 -5.84
C LEU A 119 6.97 -9.76 -6.52
N GLN A 120 6.53 -8.66 -5.92
CA GLN A 120 6.83 -7.30 -6.34
C GLN A 120 7.43 -6.56 -5.15
N MET A 121 8.72 -6.21 -5.24
CA MET A 121 9.46 -5.64 -4.11
C MET A 121 8.98 -4.23 -3.74
N ASP A 122 8.35 -3.51 -4.66
CA ASP A 122 7.71 -2.22 -4.39
C ASP A 122 6.49 -2.40 -3.47
N GLU A 123 5.70 -3.46 -3.65
CA GLU A 123 4.55 -3.77 -2.80
C GLU A 123 4.93 -4.18 -1.38
N VAL A 124 6.13 -4.71 -1.18
CA VAL A 124 6.70 -4.92 0.17
C VAL A 124 7.17 -3.59 0.78
N SER A 125 7.61 -2.66 -0.06
CA SER A 125 8.25 -1.42 0.37
C SER A 125 7.28 -0.29 0.69
N TYR A 126 6.20 -0.14 -0.09
CA TYR A 126 5.21 0.92 0.09
C TYR A 126 4.56 0.97 1.49
N PRO A 127 4.22 -0.16 2.14
CA PRO A 127 3.69 -0.14 3.50
C PRO A 127 4.66 0.45 4.54
N LEU A 128 5.98 0.31 4.36
CA LEU A 128 7.00 0.90 5.23
C LEU A 128 7.04 2.43 5.09
N ILE A 129 6.95 2.92 3.85
CA ILE A 129 6.88 4.35 3.54
C ILE A 129 5.60 4.94 4.15
N LEU A 130 4.46 4.26 3.97
CA LEU A 130 3.18 4.69 4.51
C LEU A 130 3.17 4.70 6.05
N ALA A 131 3.80 3.71 6.70
CA ALA A 131 3.95 3.67 8.14
C ALA A 131 4.71 4.89 8.67
N TRP A 132 5.82 5.25 8.02
CA TRP A 132 6.56 6.47 8.35
C TRP A 132 5.71 7.74 8.11
N GLN A 133 5.06 7.86 6.95
CA GLN A 133 4.23 9.02 6.60
C GLN A 133 3.08 9.25 7.60
N LEU A 134 2.51 8.18 8.14
CA LEU A 134 1.43 8.21 9.12
C LEU A 134 1.91 8.33 10.57
N GLY A 135 3.21 8.22 10.84
CA GLY A 135 3.76 8.20 12.19
C GLY A 135 3.43 6.90 12.95
N ARG A 136 3.21 5.80 12.25
CA ARG A 136 2.95 4.46 12.81
C ARG A 136 4.26 3.78 13.20
N THR A 137 4.91 4.36 14.19
CA THR A 137 6.29 4.03 14.59
C THR A 137 6.37 3.42 15.99
N ASP A 138 5.23 3.04 16.59
CA ASP A 138 5.19 2.40 17.90
C ASP A 138 5.86 1.01 17.86
N SER A 139 6.36 0.56 19.01
CA SER A 139 7.11 -0.70 19.14
C SER A 139 6.34 -1.92 18.66
N GLN A 140 5.01 -1.96 18.83
CA GLN A 140 4.23 -3.08 18.34
C GLN A 140 4.17 -3.09 16.81
N THR A 141 3.90 -1.94 16.18
CA THR A 141 3.93 -1.82 14.71
C THR A 141 5.32 -2.14 14.16
N TYR A 142 6.37 -1.66 14.83
CA TYR A 142 7.76 -1.91 14.44
C TYR A 142 8.09 -3.40 14.43
N GLU A 143 7.93 -4.08 15.57
CA GLU A 143 8.35 -5.47 15.74
C GLU A 143 7.50 -6.43 14.90
N LYS A 144 6.18 -6.19 14.81
CA LYS A 144 5.27 -7.10 14.11
C LYS A 144 5.25 -6.93 12.59
N HIS A 145 5.49 -5.72 12.09
CA HIS A 145 5.21 -5.40 10.69
C HIS A 145 6.39 -4.78 9.95
N VAL A 146 6.97 -3.70 10.47
CA VAL A 146 8.04 -2.95 9.79
C VAL A 146 9.32 -3.79 9.72
N LYS A 147 9.76 -4.34 10.84
CA LYS A 147 10.99 -5.13 10.95
C LYS A 147 11.00 -6.37 10.04
N PRO A 148 9.98 -7.24 10.01
CA PRO A 148 9.97 -8.37 9.10
C PRO A 148 9.93 -7.94 7.62
N ALA A 149 9.18 -6.90 7.25
CA ALA A 149 9.15 -6.41 5.86
C ALA A 149 10.49 -5.82 5.42
N ALA A 150 11.14 -4.99 6.25
CA ALA A 150 12.46 -4.43 5.95
C ALA A 150 13.52 -5.52 5.81
N ASN A 151 13.51 -6.51 6.69
CA ASN A 151 14.40 -7.67 6.59
C ASN A 151 14.12 -8.51 5.33
N PHE A 152 12.86 -8.61 4.90
CA PHE A 152 12.50 -9.25 3.65
C PHE A 152 13.11 -8.49 2.46
N ILE A 153 13.05 -7.15 2.45
CA ILE A 153 13.65 -6.33 1.38
C ILE A 153 15.16 -6.54 1.33
N VAL A 154 15.86 -6.42 2.47
CA VAL A 154 17.31 -6.66 2.58
C VAL A 154 17.73 -8.01 2.03
N LYS A 155 16.94 -9.06 2.28
CA LYS A 155 17.29 -10.43 1.87
C LYS A 155 17.07 -10.67 0.37
N ASN A 156 16.10 -10.02 -0.25
CA ASN A 156 15.63 -10.39 -1.59
C ASN A 156 15.90 -9.32 -2.67
N GLY A 157 16.15 -8.07 -2.29
CA GLY A 157 16.48 -6.99 -3.22
C GLY A 157 17.93 -7.03 -3.73
N PRO A 158 18.32 -6.15 -4.66
CA PRO A 158 17.51 -5.08 -5.26
C PRO A 158 16.88 -5.47 -6.61
N ALA A 159 16.95 -6.75 -6.98
CA ALA A 159 16.21 -7.25 -8.14
C ALA A 159 14.81 -7.66 -7.69
N SER A 160 13.80 -7.33 -8.49
CA SER A 160 12.43 -7.78 -8.26
C SER A 160 12.03 -8.85 -9.28
N PRO A 161 11.33 -9.93 -8.88
CA PRO A 161 10.76 -10.88 -9.84
C PRO A 161 9.74 -10.24 -10.79
N GLN A 162 9.05 -9.18 -10.36
CA GLN A 162 8.23 -8.32 -11.20
C GLN A 162 8.37 -6.86 -10.78
N GLU A 163 8.45 -5.96 -11.76
CA GLU A 163 8.26 -4.53 -11.52
C GLU A 163 6.76 -4.16 -11.50
N ARG A 164 6.45 -2.87 -11.32
CA ARG A 164 5.09 -2.38 -11.04
C ARG A 164 4.06 -2.61 -12.14
N TRP A 165 4.49 -2.88 -13.38
CA TRP A 165 3.59 -3.30 -14.45
C TRP A 165 3.33 -4.80 -14.45
N GLU A 166 3.89 -5.53 -13.48
CA GLU A 166 3.62 -6.94 -13.20
C GLU A 166 4.09 -7.89 -14.30
N GLU A 167 5.11 -7.49 -15.08
CA GLU A 167 5.50 -8.21 -16.30
C GLU A 167 6.95 -8.68 -16.31
N GLN A 168 7.88 -7.80 -15.93
CA GLN A 168 9.31 -8.03 -16.15
C GLN A 168 10.10 -8.11 -14.85
N SER A 169 11.10 -8.98 -14.84
CA SER A 169 12.01 -9.15 -13.69
C SER A 169 13.30 -8.35 -13.86
N GLY A 170 14.00 -8.13 -12.74
CA GLY A 170 15.34 -7.56 -12.71
C GLY A 170 15.44 -6.28 -11.90
N TYR A 171 16.42 -5.44 -12.25
CA TYR A 171 16.71 -4.19 -11.57
C TYR A 171 15.85 -3.06 -12.14
N SER A 172 14.65 -2.89 -11.58
CA SER A 172 13.74 -1.83 -11.99
C SER A 172 14.04 -0.53 -11.24
N PRO A 173 14.28 0.60 -11.94
CA PRO A 173 14.47 1.89 -11.29
C PRO A 173 13.27 2.30 -10.42
N SER A 174 12.05 1.96 -10.84
CA SER A 174 10.83 2.26 -10.07
C SER A 174 10.77 1.46 -8.77
N THR A 175 11.10 0.17 -8.84
CA THR A 175 11.03 -0.72 -7.69
C THR A 175 12.17 -0.46 -6.72
N ILE A 176 13.40 -0.28 -7.23
CA ILE A 176 14.56 0.07 -6.40
C ILE A 176 14.35 1.39 -5.68
N ALA A 177 13.72 2.38 -6.31
CA ALA A 177 13.37 3.63 -5.62
C ALA A 177 12.43 3.40 -4.43
N ALA A 178 11.44 2.50 -4.56
CA ALA A 178 10.56 2.12 -3.47
C ALA A 178 11.33 1.35 -2.38
N GLU A 179 12.20 0.40 -2.74
CA GLU A 179 13.04 -0.35 -1.80
C GLU A 179 13.95 0.56 -0.97
N ILE A 180 14.67 1.49 -1.62
CA ILE A 180 15.52 2.48 -0.95
C ILE A 180 14.69 3.34 -0.01
N ALA A 181 13.59 3.92 -0.47
CA ALA A 181 12.74 4.77 0.36
C ALA A 181 12.12 3.99 1.53
N GLY A 182 11.68 2.75 1.29
CA GLY A 182 11.14 1.85 2.29
C GLY A 182 12.16 1.51 3.39
N LEU A 183 13.40 1.17 3.01
CA LEU A 183 14.49 0.89 3.95
C LEU A 183 14.93 2.14 4.73
N ILE A 184 14.98 3.33 4.10
CA ILE A 184 15.25 4.59 4.80
C ILE A 184 14.14 4.89 5.82
N CYS A 185 12.88 4.70 5.45
CA CYS A 185 11.76 4.88 6.37
C CYS A 185 11.84 3.87 7.53
N ALA A 186 12.09 2.60 7.22
CA ALA A 186 12.24 1.54 8.22
C ALA A 186 13.41 1.82 9.17
N SER A 187 14.56 2.28 8.67
CA SER A 187 15.74 2.56 9.49
C SER A 187 15.47 3.69 10.49
N ARG A 188 14.68 4.70 10.12
CA ARG A 188 14.26 5.76 11.05
C ARG A 188 13.28 5.24 12.10
N ILE A 189 12.38 4.34 11.73
CA ILE A 189 11.48 3.67 12.69
C ILE A 189 12.29 2.79 13.66
N ALA A 190 13.29 2.05 13.18
CA ALA A 190 14.19 1.25 14.02
C ALA A 190 14.93 2.12 15.04
N GLN A 191 15.47 3.26 14.61
CA GLN A 191 16.13 4.23 15.49
C GLN A 191 15.19 4.74 16.59
N MET A 192 13.93 5.03 16.27
CA MET A 192 12.92 5.44 17.25
C MET A 192 12.56 4.33 18.25
N ASN A 193 12.81 3.08 17.89
CA ASN A 193 12.59 1.90 18.72
C ASN A 193 13.89 1.36 19.36
N HIS A 194 14.97 2.13 19.30
CA HIS A 194 16.28 1.80 19.88
C HIS A 194 16.92 0.51 19.31
N ASP A 195 16.60 0.16 18.07
CA ASP A 195 17.23 -0.93 17.33
C ASP A 195 18.32 -0.35 16.41
N ASP A 196 19.44 0.05 17.03
CA ASP A 196 20.55 0.74 16.35
C ASP A 196 21.25 -0.16 15.31
N ASP A 197 21.25 -1.48 15.53
CA ASP A 197 21.79 -2.46 14.59
C ASP A 197 20.96 -2.52 13.30
N ALA A 198 19.63 -2.67 13.42
CA ALA A 198 18.73 -2.64 12.27
C ALA A 198 18.76 -1.27 11.56
N HIS A 199 18.80 -0.18 12.33
CA HIS A 199 18.97 1.17 11.78
C HIS A 199 20.21 1.28 10.90
N ALA A 200 21.38 0.91 11.41
CA ALA A 200 22.64 1.00 10.69
C ALA A 200 22.66 0.09 9.46
N GLN A 201 22.17 -1.15 9.61
CA GLN A 201 22.12 -2.12 8.51
C GLN A 201 21.24 -1.64 7.36
N TRP A 202 19.99 -1.27 7.64
CA TRP A 202 19.03 -0.89 6.60
C TRP A 202 19.41 0.42 5.92
N LEU A 203 19.97 1.38 6.66
CA LEU A 203 20.51 2.60 6.07
C LEU A 203 21.69 2.30 5.14
N SER A 204 22.64 1.46 5.57
CA SER A 204 23.81 1.10 4.75
C SER A 204 23.47 0.31 3.48
N ILE A 205 22.33 -0.39 3.44
CA ILE A 205 21.88 -1.12 2.24
C ILE A 205 21.13 -0.19 1.29
N ALA A 206 20.47 0.83 1.82
CA ALA A 206 19.76 1.83 1.03
C ALA A 206 20.70 2.85 0.35
N ASP A 207 21.85 3.12 0.97
CA ASP A 207 22.93 4.01 0.47
C ASP A 207 23.77 3.35 -0.64
#